data_AF-A0A842MVC2-F1
#
_entry.id   AF-A0A842MVC2-F1
#
_cell.length_a   1.000
_cell.length_b   1.000
_cell.length_c   1.000
_cell.angle_alpha   90.00
_cell.angle_beta   90.00
_cell.angle_gamma   90.00
#
_symmetry.space_group_name_H-M   'P 1'
#
loop_
_entity.id
_entity.type
_entity.pdbx_description
1 polymer ?
#
loop_
_entity_poly.entity_id
_entity_poly.type
_entity_poly.pdbx_seq_one_letter_code
_entity_poly.pdbx_strand_id
1 'polypeptide(L)'
;MRSLKKIFSKPRSEPAPVQEIPITEVEVTAESKRAGEVEPIYVKSMELNSLADVQEAADELRAGNIIILDISSLMNHDPQELKQAIDQLKGICRGIGGDMGRLTETKVIATPKYISLQFRKPAA
;
A
#
# COMPACT_ATOMS: atom_id res chain seq x y z
N MET A 1 -76.10 35.95 11.19
CA MET A 1 -74.72 35.51 10.89
C MET A 1 -74.41 34.34 11.82
N ARG A 2 -74.39 33.10 11.30
CA ARG A 2 -73.22 32.19 11.15
C ARG A 2 -72.51 31.88 12.48
N SER A 3 -72.23 30.67 12.94
CA SER A 3 -72.62 29.27 12.69
C SER A 3 -71.91 28.47 13.80
N LEU A 4 -72.56 27.47 14.41
CA LEU A 4 -71.95 26.50 15.34
C LEU A 4 -72.04 25.09 14.73
N LYS A 5 -70.98 24.29 14.96
CA LYS A 5 -70.78 22.84 14.72
C LYS A 5 -70.42 22.33 13.31
N LYS A 6 -69.27 21.62 13.27
CA LYS A 6 -68.96 20.29 12.67
C LYS A 6 -67.43 20.16 12.71
N ILE A 7 -66.81 19.53 13.71
CA ILE A 7 -66.51 18.09 13.81
C ILE A 7 -66.49 17.41 12.43
N PHE A 8 -65.30 17.35 11.83
CA PHE A 8 -64.98 16.42 10.74
C PHE A 8 -63.50 16.02 10.82
N SER A 9 -63.26 14.76 10.47
CA SER A 9 -62.16 13.88 10.83
C SER A 9 -61.26 13.53 9.64
N LYS A 10 -60.00 13.13 9.96
CA LYS A 10 -58.98 12.35 9.19
C LYS A 10 -58.08 13.09 8.17
N PRO A 11 -56.87 12.56 7.82
CA PRO A 11 -56.26 11.28 8.26
C PRO A 11 -54.85 11.36 8.86
N ARG A 12 -54.56 10.31 9.64
CA ARG A 12 -53.25 9.86 10.13
C ARG A 12 -52.41 9.43 8.91
N SER A 13 -51.29 10.09 8.65
CA SER A 13 -50.27 9.60 7.72
C SER A 13 -49.61 8.36 8.34
N GLU A 14 -49.74 7.22 7.67
CA GLU A 14 -48.97 6.03 8.01
C GLU A 14 -47.48 6.34 7.76
N PRO A 15 -46.57 6.09 8.73
CA PRO A 15 -45.15 6.17 8.45
C PRO A 15 -44.79 5.08 7.44
N ALA A 16 -44.03 5.46 6.42
CA ALA A 16 -43.53 4.54 5.40
C ALA A 16 -42.81 3.35 6.05
N PRO A 17 -42.90 2.14 5.48
CA PRO A 17 -42.22 0.98 6.04
C PRO A 17 -40.72 1.26 6.08
N VAL A 18 -40.16 1.24 7.29
CA VAL A 18 -38.72 1.31 7.50
C VAL A 18 -38.14 0.03 6.90
N GLN A 19 -37.42 0.16 5.80
CA GLN A 19 -36.71 -0.95 5.20
C GLN A 19 -35.56 -1.29 6.15
N GLU A 20 -35.72 -2.37 6.92
CA GLU A 20 -34.70 -2.87 7.83
C GLU A 20 -33.47 -3.23 6.99
N ILE A 21 -32.40 -2.46 7.16
CA ILE A 21 -31.10 -2.77 6.58
C ILE A 21 -30.61 -4.01 7.32
N PRO A 22 -30.37 -5.16 6.66
CA PRO A 22 -29.85 -6.33 7.35
C PRO A 22 -28.45 -5.98 7.87
N ILE A 23 -28.33 -5.90 9.20
CA ILE A 23 -27.05 -5.71 9.86
C ILE A 23 -26.34 -7.06 9.78
N THR A 24 -25.54 -7.24 8.73
CA THR A 24 -24.63 -8.38 8.67
C THR A 24 -23.56 -8.15 9.72
N GLU A 25 -23.61 -8.91 10.81
CA GLU A 25 -22.52 -8.98 11.78
C GLU A 25 -21.30 -9.56 11.06
N VAL A 26 -20.38 -8.67 10.68
CA VAL A 26 -19.09 -9.07 10.12
C VAL A 26 -18.20 -9.46 11.30
N GLU A 27 -17.92 -10.76 11.43
CA GLU A 27 -16.88 -11.24 12.33
C GLU A 27 -15.54 -10.62 11.92
N VAL A 28 -15.14 -9.60 12.68
CA VAL A 28 -13.84 -8.92 12.57
C VAL A 28 -12.73 -9.90 12.93
N THR A 29 -12.21 -10.58 11.93
CA THR A 29 -10.92 -11.26 12.00
C THR A 29 -9.86 -10.35 11.39
N ALA A 30 -8.81 -10.10 12.19
CA ALA A 30 -7.67 -9.20 11.95
C ALA A 30 -7.98 -7.68 11.94
N GLU A 31 -7.81 -7.10 13.14
CA GLU A 31 -7.36 -5.71 13.37
C GLU A 31 -8.15 -4.62 12.64
N SER A 32 -9.25 -4.20 13.26
CA SER A 32 -9.91 -2.94 12.95
C SER A 32 -8.94 -1.79 13.23
N LYS A 33 -8.15 -1.41 12.22
CA LYS A 33 -7.29 -0.22 12.23
C LYS A 33 -8.17 0.98 12.54
N ARG A 34 -7.86 1.68 13.64
CA ARG A 34 -8.58 2.89 14.01
C ARG A 34 -8.47 3.88 12.85
N ALA A 35 -9.61 4.28 12.29
CA ALA A 35 -9.66 5.30 11.26
C ALA A 35 -8.97 6.57 11.77
N GLY A 36 -7.74 6.84 11.31
CA GLY A 36 -6.95 8.01 11.69
C GLY A 36 -5.50 7.75 12.13
N GLU A 37 -5.08 6.50 12.37
CA GLU A 37 -3.68 6.21 12.67
C GLU A 37 -2.85 6.11 11.37
N VAL A 38 -1.80 6.92 11.26
CA VAL A 38 -0.84 6.86 10.14
C VAL A 38 0.02 5.60 10.31
N GLU A 39 -0.04 4.69 9.34
CA GLU A 39 0.84 3.53 9.36
C GLU A 39 2.31 3.96 9.17
N PRO A 40 3.23 3.43 9.98
CA PRO A 40 4.65 3.73 9.83
C PRO A 40 5.17 3.15 8.51
N ILE A 41 6.02 3.92 7.83
CA ILE A 41 6.81 3.45 6.70
C ILE A 41 8.06 2.76 7.23
N TYR A 42 8.31 1.53 6.79
CA TYR A 42 9.50 0.79 7.20
C TYR A 42 10.62 0.88 6.18
N VAL A 43 11.86 0.82 6.67
CA VAL A 43 13.04 0.47 5.88
C VAL A 43 13.34 -0.99 6.17
N LYS A 44 13.19 -1.85 5.17
CA LYS A 44 13.39 -3.30 5.29
C LYS A 44 14.69 -3.71 4.59
N SER A 45 15.37 -4.68 5.17
CA SER A 45 16.54 -5.32 4.56
C SER A 45 16.15 -6.72 4.10
N MET A 46 16.53 -7.09 2.88
CA MET A 46 16.22 -8.40 2.28
C MET A 46 17.39 -8.85 1.42
N GLU A 47 17.51 -10.16 1.21
CA GLU A 47 18.49 -10.76 0.32
C GLU A 47 17.85 -11.00 -1.05
N LEU A 48 18.61 -10.74 -2.12
CA LEU A 48 18.21 -11.07 -3.48
C LEU A 48 18.96 -12.35 -3.89
N ASN A 49 18.35 -13.49 -3.63
CA ASN A 49 18.91 -14.82 -3.88
C ASN A 49 18.42 -15.42 -5.21
N SER A 50 17.26 -14.99 -5.70
CA SER A 50 16.64 -15.47 -6.94
C SER A 50 15.65 -14.46 -7.51
N LEU A 51 15.12 -14.75 -8.71
CA LEU A 51 14.00 -14.00 -9.29
C LEU A 51 12.71 -14.03 -8.46
N ALA A 52 12.52 -15.00 -7.54
CA ALA A 52 11.32 -15.03 -6.69
C ALA A 52 11.29 -13.85 -5.70
N ASP A 53 12.46 -13.45 -5.19
CA ASP A 53 12.60 -12.39 -4.19
C ASP A 53 12.30 -11.00 -4.80
N VAL A 54 12.37 -10.87 -6.13
CA VAL A 54 11.95 -9.66 -6.87
C VAL A 54 10.47 -9.35 -6.61
N GLN A 55 9.62 -10.38 -6.55
CA GLN A 55 8.20 -10.20 -6.32
C GLN A 55 7.93 -9.73 -4.89
N GLU A 56 8.63 -10.30 -3.89
CA GLU A 56 8.52 -9.88 -2.50
C GLU A 56 8.96 -8.42 -2.32
N ALA A 57 10.10 -8.04 -2.90
CA ALA A 57 10.57 -6.66 -2.95
C ALA A 57 9.53 -5.72 -3.59
N ALA A 58 8.87 -6.15 -4.67
CA ALA A 58 7.84 -5.37 -5.33
C ALA A 58 6.60 -5.16 -4.46
N ASP A 59 6.19 -6.16 -3.69
CA ASP A 59 5.06 -6.08 -2.78
C ASP A 59 5.33 -5.12 -1.63
N GLU A 60 6.56 -5.12 -1.09
CA GLU A 60 6.99 -4.15 -0.07
C GLU A 60 7.00 -2.71 -0.60
N LEU A 61 7.50 -2.50 -1.82
CA LEU A 61 7.46 -1.19 -2.46
C LEU A 61 6.01 -0.71 -2.69
N ARG A 62 5.10 -1.60 -3.09
CA ARG A 62 3.67 -1.25 -3.26
C ARG A 62 2.98 -0.94 -1.93
N ALA A 63 3.41 -1.59 -0.84
CA ALA A 63 2.95 -1.28 0.51
C ALA A 63 3.50 0.06 1.04
N GLY A 64 4.41 0.72 0.31
CA GLY A 64 4.99 2.00 0.69
C GLY A 64 6.25 1.89 1.54
N ASN A 65 6.84 0.70 1.67
CA ASN A 65 8.10 0.50 2.38
C ASN A 65 9.31 0.77 1.49
N ILE A 66 10.42 1.15 2.11
CA ILE A 66 11.74 1.26 1.48
C ILE A 66 12.47 -0.05 1.67
N ILE A 67 13.18 -0.53 0.65
CA ILE A 67 13.91 -1.79 0.70
C ILE A 67 15.39 -1.60 0.38
N ILE A 68 16.24 -2.23 1.19
CA ILE A 68 17.67 -2.42 0.95
C ILE A 68 17.88 -3.89 0.62
N LEU A 69 18.35 -4.15 -0.59
CA LEU A 69 18.58 -5.48 -1.12
C LEU A 69 20.07 -5.80 -1.08
N ASP A 70 20.43 -6.90 -0.43
CA ASP A 70 21.76 -7.50 -0.55
C ASP A 70 21.81 -8.38 -1.80
N ILE A 71 22.68 -8.02 -2.73
CA ILE A 71 22.84 -8.70 -4.03
C ILE A 71 24.06 -9.62 -4.07
N SER A 72 24.76 -9.80 -2.94
CA SER A 72 26.01 -10.58 -2.87
C SER A 72 25.84 -12.01 -3.39
N SER A 73 24.70 -12.64 -3.11
CA SER A 73 24.40 -14.02 -3.52
C SER A 73 24.41 -14.15 -5.04
N LEU A 74 23.53 -13.42 -5.73
CA LEU A 74 23.48 -13.44 -7.20
C LEU A 74 24.74 -12.86 -7.85
N MET A 75 25.42 -11.88 -7.23
CA MET A 75 26.72 -11.40 -7.73
C MET A 75 27.76 -12.50 -7.86
N ASN A 76 27.78 -13.44 -6.90
CA ASN A 76 28.77 -14.52 -6.86
C ASN A 76 28.32 -15.75 -7.67
N HIS A 77 27.03 -16.06 -7.65
CA HIS A 77 26.50 -17.29 -8.23
C HIS A 77 26.03 -17.14 -9.68
N ASP A 78 25.26 -16.10 -9.98
CA ASP A 78 24.70 -15.87 -11.31
C ASP A 78 24.55 -14.36 -11.62
N PRO A 79 25.60 -13.75 -12.20
CA PRO A 79 25.55 -12.35 -12.61
C PRO A 79 24.52 -12.05 -13.72
N GLN A 80 24.09 -13.05 -14.50
CA GLN A 80 23.06 -12.84 -15.52
C GLN A 80 21.67 -12.75 -14.88
N GLU A 81 21.37 -13.66 -13.95
CA GLU A 81 20.14 -13.59 -13.16
C GLU A 81 20.09 -12.31 -12.33
N LEU A 82 21.20 -11.89 -11.72
CA LEU A 82 21.31 -10.59 -11.06
C LEU A 82 20.87 -9.44 -11.97
N LYS A 83 21.42 -9.39 -13.19
CA LYS A 83 21.10 -8.33 -14.15
C LYS A 83 19.60 -8.34 -14.46
N GLN A 84 19.02 -9.52 -14.68
CA GLN A 84 17.59 -9.67 -14.95
C GLN A 84 16.75 -9.19 -13.76
N ALA A 85 17.09 -9.59 -12.54
CA ALA A 85 16.40 -9.19 -11.32
C ALA A 85 16.44 -7.66 -11.12
N ILE A 86 17.61 -7.05 -11.30
CA ILE A 86 17.77 -5.59 -11.21
C ILE A 86 16.98 -4.85 -12.29
N ASP A 87 17.00 -5.34 -13.54
CA ASP A 87 16.24 -4.70 -14.63
C ASP A 87 14.73 -4.79 -14.40
N GLN A 88 14.24 -5.91 -13.87
CA GLN A 88 12.84 -6.07 -13.46
C GLN A 88 12.47 -5.10 -12.32
N LEU A 89 13.27 -5.05 -11.26
CA LEU A 89 13.05 -4.12 -10.14
C LEU A 89 13.05 -2.66 -10.61
N LYS A 90 13.91 -2.30 -11.59
CA LYS A 90 13.93 -0.93 -12.16
C LYS A 90 12.63 -0.62 -12.89
N GLY A 91 12.12 -1.59 -13.66
CA GLY A 91 10.81 -1.48 -14.31
C GLY A 91 9.70 -1.26 -13.30
N ILE A 92 9.70 -2.01 -12.20
CA ILE A 92 8.72 -1.91 -11.11
C ILE A 92 8.80 -0.55 -10.43
N CYS A 93 10.00 -0.12 -10.01
CA CYS A 93 10.23 1.19 -9.37
C CYS A 93 9.73 2.33 -10.27
N ARG A 94 10.05 2.28 -11.58
CA ARG A 94 9.56 3.26 -12.54
C ARG A 94 8.04 3.23 -12.68
N GLY A 95 7.44 2.04 -12.70
CA GLY A 95 6.00 1.84 -12.81
C GLY A 95 5.22 2.42 -11.61
N ILE A 96 5.77 2.31 -10.39
CA ILE A 96 5.17 2.89 -9.18
C ILE A 96 5.53 4.37 -8.96
N GLY A 97 6.45 4.93 -9.75
CA GLY A 97 6.97 6.28 -9.59
C GLY A 97 7.96 6.43 -8.42
N GLY A 98 8.65 5.35 -8.07
CA GLY A 98 9.72 5.28 -7.10
C GLY A 98 11.11 5.47 -7.72
N ASP A 99 12.15 5.23 -6.93
CA ASP A 99 13.55 5.39 -7.31
C ASP A 99 14.37 4.16 -6.93
N MET A 100 15.52 3.95 -7.56
CA MET A 100 16.45 2.89 -7.21
C MET A 100 17.89 3.34 -7.41
N GLY A 101 18.75 2.98 -6.47
CA GLY A 101 20.17 3.32 -6.50
C GLY A 101 21.04 2.24 -5.90
N ARG A 102 22.33 2.30 -6.22
CA ARG A 102 23.34 1.46 -5.59
C ARG A 102 23.84 2.14 -4.31
N LEU A 103 23.77 1.45 -3.17
CA LEU A 103 24.29 1.94 -1.89
C LEU A 103 25.77 1.58 -1.69
N THR A 104 26.12 0.33 -1.98
CA THR A 104 27.48 -0.20 -1.87
C THR A 104 27.76 -1.14 -3.03
N GLU A 105 28.91 -1.80 -3.06
CA GLU A 105 29.20 -2.83 -4.08
C GLU A 105 28.18 -3.96 -4.07
N THR A 106 27.68 -4.32 -2.89
CA THR A 106 26.80 -5.47 -2.68
C THR A 106 25.38 -5.11 -2.26
N LYS A 107 25.04 -3.82 -2.14
CA LYS A 107 23.72 -3.38 -1.70
C LYS A 107 23.12 -2.37 -2.65
N VAL A 108 21.83 -2.57 -2.94
CA VAL A 108 21.00 -1.63 -3.68
C VAL A 108 19.83 -1.20 -2.81
N ILE A 109 19.34 0.02 -3.02
CA ILE A 109 18.15 0.56 -2.37
C ILE A 109 17.09 0.82 -3.42
N ALA A 110 15.85 0.47 -3.11
CA ALA A 110 14.68 0.86 -3.89
C ALA A 110 13.68 1.56 -2.97
N THR A 111 13.07 2.62 -3.49
CA THR A 111 12.13 3.47 -2.78
C THR A 111 10.80 3.52 -3.52
N PRO A 112 9.67 3.64 -2.79
CA PRO A 112 8.37 3.80 -3.39
C PRO A 112 8.14 5.26 -3.80
N LYS A 113 6.92 5.55 -4.28
CA LYS A 113 6.52 6.91 -4.68
C LYS A 113 6.76 7.94 -3.57
N TYR A 114 7.10 9.16 -3.96
CA TYR A 114 7.36 10.32 -3.09
C TYR A 114 8.68 10.27 -2.30
N ILE A 115 9.53 9.27 -2.53
CA ILE A 115 10.86 9.17 -1.94
C ILE A 115 11.89 9.12 -3.07
N SER A 116 12.81 10.08 -3.09
CA SER A 116 13.88 10.19 -4.09
C SER A 116 15.25 10.01 -3.46
N LEU A 117 16.16 9.35 -4.17
CA LEU A 117 17.51 9.08 -3.69
C LEU A 117 18.46 10.23 -4.05
N GLN A 118 19.24 10.70 -3.07
CA GLN A 118 20.29 11.70 -3.27
C GLN A 118 21.60 11.21 -2.67
N PHE A 119 22.52 10.76 -3.52
CA PHE A 119 23.86 10.36 -3.11
C PHE A 119 24.82 11.53 -3.15
N ARG A 120 25.54 11.77 -2.06
CA ARG A 120 26.70 12.69 -2.10
C ARG A 120 27.81 12.02 -2.90
N LYS A 121 28.36 12.76 -3.88
CA LYS A 121 29.64 12.37 -4.47
C LYS A 121 30.72 12.50 -3.38
N PRO A 122 31.56 11.48 -3.14
CA PRO A 122 32.75 11.69 -2.33
C PRO A 122 33.62 12.75 -3.01
N ALA A 123 34.17 13.68 -2.21
CA ALA A 123 35.20 14.58 -2.68
C ALA A 123 36.39 13.72 -3.13
N ALA A 124 36.80 13.89 -4.39
CA ALA A 124 37.89 13.15 -5.01
C ALA A 124 39.24 13.45 -4.33
#